data_AF-A0A382HK07-F1
#
_entry.id   AF-A0A382HK07-F1
#
_cell.length_a   1.000
_cell.length_b   1.000
_cell.length_c   1.000
_cell.angle_alpha   90.00
_cell.angle_beta   90.00
_cell.angle_gamma   90.00
#
_symmetry.space_group_name_H-M   'P 1'
#
loop_
_entity.id
_entity.type
_entity.pdbx_description
1 polymer ?
#
loop_
_entity_poly.entity_id
_entity_poly.type
_entity_poly.pdbx_seq_one_letter_code
_entity_poly.pdbx_strand_id
1 'polypeptide(L)'
;GATIAGNSFASARVAAVAALVRSQNPGLSNAQVAEILFQTATDTGEAGVDAIYGWGILNKTRALSPIGEVVTPITNTEINNDDGKDEVEDVASDSEAVDSENNDDQSGGGFASVALGALALGTVGYGLIYNNPDLKEALVLDEYERPFKMDLSIRTSIPASINSTKTLIKKLGTENTSQPIIKRSDFNLTASYKTPGNGGSWHLHDWDLIEEDSYKPAGILLLATLGDNERYASGFNHGLSGFFDNISKTNSRFYPLAFRSDIFHLSPLTFCENGFYSAASIPLQPHWRAGFSVSSVDQEKTFGLKNDSAILHTNYDRGWWGLDVQLGLLKEDGNLLGSASGGALSVDATDTLSVGLANQFNLNQDWAILANYFEGVTRVNDRRNSMAHDFSKLRINKWGVSLLGRDIADVGDVVGIGWSQPLRAKSGDLTMTVPTELNAAGGIEFNTRRTSLVTDGRENLIEIFY
;
A
#
# COMPACT_ATOMS: atom_id res chain seq x y z
N GLY A 1 60.19 -3.91 11.50
CA GLY A 1 59.65 -5.12 10.85
C GLY A 1 59.43 -4.81 9.40
N ALA A 2 59.91 -5.66 8.49
CA ALA A 2 59.71 -5.47 7.06
C ALA A 2 58.23 -5.73 6.73
N THR A 3 57.55 -4.74 6.15
CA THR A 3 56.20 -4.89 5.60
C THR A 3 56.33 -5.70 4.32
N ILE A 4 55.88 -6.96 4.34
CA ILE A 4 55.85 -7.80 3.14
C ILE A 4 54.63 -7.36 2.32
N ALA A 5 54.85 -6.78 1.14
CA ALA A 5 53.80 -6.39 0.19
C ALA A 5 54.01 -7.13 -1.15
N GLY A 6 52.97 -7.78 -1.69
CA GLY A 6 53.03 -8.48 -2.97
C GLY A 6 51.70 -9.11 -3.39
N ASN A 7 51.44 -9.22 -4.70
CA ASN A 7 50.19 -9.70 -5.28
C ASN A 7 49.80 -11.11 -4.81
N SER A 8 50.76 -11.93 -4.36
CA SER A 8 50.52 -13.27 -3.81
C SER A 8 49.58 -13.27 -2.61
N PHE A 9 49.64 -12.24 -1.74
CA PHE A 9 48.71 -12.12 -0.61
C PHE A 9 47.30 -11.73 -1.06
N ALA A 10 47.19 -10.92 -2.11
CA ALA A 10 45.90 -10.57 -2.72
C ALA A 10 45.26 -11.81 -3.37
N SER A 11 46.03 -12.61 -4.13
CA SER A 11 45.56 -13.87 -4.72
C SER A 11 45.06 -14.86 -3.65
N ALA A 12 45.76 -14.99 -2.53
CA ALA A 12 45.32 -15.85 -1.43
C ALA A 12 43.99 -15.39 -0.81
N ARG A 13 43.76 -14.06 -0.68
CA ARG A 13 42.49 -13.52 -0.17
C ARG A 13 41.34 -13.75 -1.14
N VAL A 14 41.55 -13.55 -2.44
CA VAL A 14 40.54 -13.82 -3.47
C VAL A 14 40.20 -15.32 -3.49
N ALA A 15 41.20 -16.20 -3.46
CA ALA A 15 40.98 -17.64 -3.40
C ALA A 15 40.22 -18.07 -2.13
N ALA A 16 40.51 -17.47 -0.97
CA ALA A 16 39.79 -17.75 0.26
C ALA A 16 38.32 -17.33 0.21
N VAL A 17 38.00 -16.18 -0.39
CA VAL A 17 36.60 -15.75 -0.56
C VAL A 17 35.89 -16.59 -1.63
N ALA A 18 36.56 -16.93 -2.73
CA ALA A 18 36.02 -17.84 -3.75
C ALA A 18 35.67 -19.22 -3.15
N ALA A 19 36.57 -19.77 -2.34
CA ALA A 19 36.35 -21.02 -1.62
C ALA A 19 35.19 -20.90 -0.63
N LEU A 20 35.05 -19.76 0.06
CA LEU A 20 33.94 -19.53 0.98
C LEU A 20 32.59 -19.47 0.26
N VAL A 21 32.49 -18.71 -0.84
CA VAL A 21 31.27 -18.61 -1.68
C VAL A 21 30.85 -20.00 -2.17
N ARG A 22 31.80 -20.78 -2.69
CA ARG A 22 31.56 -22.15 -3.16
C ARG A 22 31.25 -23.13 -2.03
N SER A 23 31.86 -22.97 -0.85
CA SER A 23 31.60 -23.84 0.30
C SER A 23 30.17 -23.69 0.84
N GLN A 24 29.62 -22.48 0.76
CA GLN A 24 28.24 -22.20 1.14
C GLN A 24 27.25 -22.57 0.03
N ASN A 25 27.69 -22.56 -1.23
CA ASN A 25 26.86 -22.84 -2.39
C ASN A 25 27.58 -23.84 -3.32
N PRO A 26 27.60 -25.15 -2.98
CA PRO A 26 28.37 -26.15 -3.73
C PRO A 26 27.94 -26.33 -5.19
N GLY A 27 26.69 -25.97 -5.50
CA GLY A 27 26.12 -26.03 -6.84
C GLY A 27 26.68 -25.01 -7.84
N LEU A 28 27.36 -23.97 -7.38
CA LEU A 28 27.93 -22.95 -8.27
C LEU A 28 29.05 -23.53 -9.14
N SER A 29 29.04 -23.18 -10.43
CA SER A 29 30.17 -23.37 -11.32
C SER A 29 31.33 -22.44 -10.95
N ASN A 30 32.55 -22.80 -11.33
CA ASN A 30 33.70 -21.93 -11.10
C ASN A 30 33.58 -20.59 -11.85
N ALA A 31 32.87 -20.57 -12.98
CA ALA A 31 32.59 -19.36 -13.73
C ALA A 31 31.66 -18.42 -12.95
N GLN A 32 30.56 -18.94 -12.39
CA GLN A 32 29.64 -18.16 -11.56
C GLN A 32 30.33 -17.63 -10.30
N VAL A 33 31.21 -18.43 -9.65
CA VAL A 33 31.98 -17.95 -8.51
C VAL A 33 32.88 -16.77 -8.91
N ALA A 34 33.56 -16.84 -10.05
CA ALA A 34 34.38 -15.73 -10.52
C ALA A 34 33.55 -14.48 -10.85
N GLU A 35 32.40 -14.67 -11.52
CA GLU A 35 31.47 -13.60 -11.87
C GLU A 35 30.93 -12.88 -10.63
N ILE A 36 30.48 -13.61 -9.62
CA ILE A 36 30.05 -13.07 -8.33
C ILE A 36 31.13 -12.17 -7.74
N LEU A 37 32.39 -12.61 -7.75
CA LEU A 37 33.51 -11.82 -7.21
C LEU A 37 33.80 -10.57 -8.02
N PHE A 38 33.61 -10.61 -9.34
CA PHE A 38 33.77 -9.43 -10.21
C PHE A 38 32.65 -8.42 -10.01
N GLN A 39 31.38 -8.85 -10.02
CA GLN A 39 30.24 -7.95 -9.87
C GLN A 39 30.17 -7.29 -8.48
N THR A 40 30.63 -8.00 -7.45
CA THR A 40 30.53 -7.53 -6.07
C THR A 40 31.73 -6.71 -5.62
N ALA A 41 32.82 -6.70 -6.41
CA ALA A 41 33.99 -5.87 -6.15
C ALA A 41 33.59 -4.39 -5.98
N THR A 42 34.28 -3.72 -5.08
CA THR A 42 34.13 -2.28 -4.88
C THR A 42 34.98 -1.58 -5.92
N ASP A 43 34.31 -1.01 -6.93
CA ASP A 43 34.96 -0.20 -7.97
C ASP A 43 35.83 0.88 -7.31
N THR A 44 37.08 0.98 -7.75
CA THR A 44 38.09 1.87 -7.18
C THR A 44 39.09 2.18 -8.28
N GLY A 45 39.34 3.45 -8.54
CA GLY A 45 40.18 3.88 -9.67
C GLY A 45 39.37 4.66 -10.67
N GLU A 46 39.54 4.35 -11.96
CA GLU A 46 38.65 4.88 -13.00
C GLU A 46 37.31 4.15 -12.94
N ALA A 47 36.20 4.83 -13.23
CA ALA A 47 34.89 4.20 -13.18
C ALA A 47 34.81 3.02 -14.17
N GLY A 48 34.42 1.84 -13.68
CA GLY A 48 34.38 0.60 -14.44
C GLY A 48 35.68 -0.19 -14.38
N VAL A 49 35.90 -1.08 -15.35
CA VAL A 49 37.06 -1.97 -15.33
C VAL A 49 38.31 -1.22 -15.78
N ASP A 50 39.32 -1.12 -14.92
CA ASP A 50 40.58 -0.41 -15.20
C ASP A 50 41.82 -1.33 -15.18
N ALA A 51 42.95 -0.84 -15.70
CA ALA A 51 44.17 -1.65 -15.84
C ALA A 51 44.96 -1.87 -14.53
N ILE A 52 44.63 -1.14 -13.46
CA ILE A 52 45.34 -1.13 -12.17
C ILE A 52 44.59 -1.97 -11.14
N TYR A 53 43.29 -1.73 -10.98
CA TYR A 53 42.40 -2.36 -10.02
C TYR A 53 41.48 -3.40 -10.66
N GLY A 54 41.42 -3.49 -12.00
CA GLY A 54 40.52 -4.42 -12.67
C GLY A 54 39.07 -4.05 -12.38
N TRP A 55 38.32 -4.99 -11.81
CA TRP A 55 36.93 -4.78 -11.37
C TRP A 55 36.83 -4.09 -9.99
N GLY A 56 37.97 -3.75 -9.37
CA GLY A 56 38.04 -3.08 -8.08
C GLY A 56 38.48 -3.98 -6.93
N ILE A 57 38.25 -3.52 -5.70
CA ILE A 57 38.68 -4.18 -4.48
C ILE A 57 37.69 -5.29 -4.10
N LEU A 58 38.22 -6.49 -3.83
CA LEU A 58 37.44 -7.63 -3.33
C LEU A 58 36.54 -7.23 -2.15
N ASN A 59 35.22 -7.40 -2.31
CA ASN A 59 34.24 -7.12 -1.28
C ASN A 59 33.56 -8.41 -0.81
N LYS A 60 34.11 -9.00 0.27
CA LYS A 60 33.57 -10.23 0.86
C LYS A 60 32.10 -10.07 1.27
N THR A 61 31.73 -8.93 1.86
CA THR A 61 30.37 -8.72 2.36
C THR A 61 29.37 -8.74 1.21
N ARG A 62 29.63 -8.02 0.12
CA ARG A 62 28.77 -8.02 -1.07
C ARG A 62 28.72 -9.39 -1.76
N ALA A 63 29.85 -10.10 -1.83
CA ALA A 63 29.92 -11.46 -2.41
C ALA A 63 29.06 -12.50 -1.66
N LEU A 64 28.84 -12.30 -0.35
CA LEU A 64 28.04 -13.17 0.51
C LEU A 64 26.63 -12.64 0.77
N SER A 65 26.25 -11.52 0.15
CA SER A 65 24.88 -11.00 0.16
C SER A 65 24.13 -11.46 -1.10
N PRO A 66 22.79 -11.42 -1.11
CA PRO A 66 21.99 -11.64 -2.32
C PRO A 66 22.40 -10.68 -3.44
N ILE A 67 22.45 -11.19 -4.68
CA ILE A 67 22.80 -10.43 -5.88
C ILE A 67 21.64 -10.51 -6.87
N GLY A 68 21.36 -9.40 -7.55
CA GLY A 68 20.29 -9.33 -8.54
C GLY A 68 18.89 -9.38 -7.91
N GLU A 69 17.94 -9.87 -8.69
CA GLU A 69 16.55 -10.06 -8.24
C GLU A 69 16.47 -11.22 -7.25
N VAL A 70 15.79 -10.98 -6.14
CA VAL A 70 15.58 -12.00 -5.11
C VAL A 70 14.19 -12.58 -5.29
N VAL A 71 14.11 -13.89 -5.41
CA VAL A 71 12.87 -14.64 -5.55
C VAL A 71 12.64 -15.51 -4.33
N THR A 72 11.38 -15.73 -3.96
CA THR A 72 11.05 -16.75 -2.96
C THR A 72 10.49 -17.98 -3.66
N PRO A 73 10.96 -19.16 -3.27
CA PRO A 73 10.36 -20.42 -3.65
C PRO A 73 8.94 -20.54 -3.15
N ILE A 74 8.10 -21.19 -3.94
CA ILE A 74 6.69 -21.38 -3.65
C ILE A 74 6.27 -22.78 -4.09
N THR A 75 5.25 -23.31 -3.43
CA THR A 75 4.62 -24.55 -3.85
C THR A 75 3.78 -24.29 -5.09
N ASN A 76 3.89 -25.13 -6.11
CA ASN A 76 2.92 -25.20 -7.20
C ASN A 76 1.62 -25.77 -6.62
N THR A 77 0.78 -24.88 -6.09
CA THR A 77 -0.56 -25.27 -5.65
C THR A 77 -1.42 -25.38 -6.90
N GLU A 78 -1.60 -26.59 -7.42
CA GLU A 78 -2.69 -26.87 -8.36
C GLU A 78 -4.00 -26.58 -7.64
N ILE A 79 -4.59 -25.41 -7.93
CA ILE A 79 -5.95 -25.12 -7.50
C ILE A 79 -6.85 -26.04 -8.32
N ASN A 80 -7.33 -27.12 -7.70
CA ASN A 80 -8.39 -27.94 -8.26
C ASN A 80 -9.64 -27.07 -8.38
N ASN A 81 -9.81 -26.42 -9.54
CA ASN A 81 -11.08 -25.87 -9.96
C ASN A 81 -12.00 -27.06 -10.30
N ASP A 82 -12.55 -27.71 -9.28
CA ASP A 82 -13.73 -28.56 -9.44
C ASP A 82 -14.95 -27.65 -9.53
N ASP A 83 -15.07 -26.93 -10.64
CA ASP A 83 -16.33 -26.31 -11.05
C ASP A 83 -16.59 -26.70 -12.50
N GLY A 84 -17.79 -27.23 -12.70
CA GLY A 84 -18.19 -28.00 -13.86
C GLY A 84 -18.00 -27.28 -15.19
N LYS A 85 -17.81 -28.14 -16.21
CA LYS A 85 -17.93 -27.85 -17.63
C LYS A 85 -18.97 -26.76 -17.91
N ASP A 86 -18.52 -25.62 -18.40
CA ASP A 86 -19.28 -24.83 -19.36
C ASP A 86 -18.28 -24.27 -20.39
N GLU A 87 -18.41 -24.80 -21.60
CA GLU A 87 -17.73 -24.32 -22.80
C GLU A 87 -18.23 -22.91 -23.11
N VAL A 88 -17.33 -21.92 -23.20
CA VAL A 88 -17.59 -20.69 -23.94
C VAL A 88 -16.36 -20.32 -24.76
N GLU A 89 -16.65 -20.10 -26.04
CA GLU A 89 -15.76 -19.87 -27.17
C GLU A 89 -14.89 -18.60 -27.07
N ASP A 90 -13.77 -18.70 -27.79
CA ASP A 90 -12.82 -17.68 -28.23
C ASP A 90 -13.26 -16.22 -28.21
N VAL A 91 -12.47 -15.38 -27.54
CA VAL A 91 -12.15 -14.03 -28.04
C VAL A 91 -10.65 -13.76 -27.82
N ALA A 92 -9.91 -13.72 -28.93
CA ALA A 92 -8.52 -13.32 -28.98
C ALA A 92 -8.34 -11.82 -28.65
N SER A 93 -7.29 -11.49 -27.88
CA SER A 93 -6.52 -10.26 -28.09
C SER A 93 -5.16 -10.33 -27.40
N ASP A 94 -4.18 -9.76 -28.09
CA ASP A 94 -2.74 -9.81 -27.89
C ASP A 94 -2.24 -9.44 -26.49
N SER A 95 -1.29 -10.24 -25.99
CA SER A 95 -0.09 -9.70 -25.36
C SER A 95 1.07 -10.66 -25.58
N GLU A 96 2.14 -10.14 -26.16
CA GLU A 96 3.37 -10.87 -26.49
C GLU A 96 4.03 -11.39 -25.20
N ALA A 97 4.01 -12.71 -25.01
CA ALA A 97 4.92 -13.39 -24.12
C ALA A 97 6.16 -13.79 -24.92
N VAL A 98 7.33 -13.39 -24.42
CA VAL A 98 8.62 -13.85 -24.93
C VAL A 98 8.71 -15.35 -24.66
N ASP A 99 8.69 -16.12 -25.75
CA ASP A 99 8.89 -17.55 -25.76
C ASP A 99 10.33 -17.87 -25.32
N SER A 100 10.47 -18.68 -24.29
CA SER A 100 11.69 -19.43 -24.04
C SER A 100 11.30 -20.88 -23.85
N GLU A 101 11.06 -21.54 -24.98
CA GLU A 101 11.17 -22.98 -25.10
C GLU A 101 12.61 -23.38 -24.73
N ASN A 102 12.76 -24.10 -23.62
CA ASN A 102 13.82 -25.09 -23.47
C ASN A 102 13.22 -26.27 -22.69
N ASN A 103 12.87 -27.31 -23.45
CA ASN A 103 12.60 -28.63 -22.93
C ASN A 103 13.93 -29.29 -22.54
N ASP A 104 14.23 -29.32 -21.24
CA ASP A 104 15.11 -30.34 -20.66
C ASP A 104 14.36 -30.99 -19.48
N ASP A 105 13.91 -32.22 -19.73
CA ASP A 105 13.39 -33.14 -18.72
C ASP A 105 14.51 -33.50 -17.73
N GLN A 106 14.53 -32.82 -16.58
CA GLN A 106 15.23 -33.28 -15.39
C GLN A 106 14.27 -33.31 -14.21
N SER A 107 14.00 -34.53 -13.74
CA SER A 107 13.16 -34.85 -12.58
C SER A 107 13.81 -34.46 -11.25
N GLY A 108 14.04 -33.17 -11.05
CA GLY A 108 14.23 -32.55 -9.73
C GLY A 108 12.88 -32.02 -9.25
N GLY A 109 12.57 -32.12 -7.96
CA GLY A 109 11.34 -31.56 -7.39
C GLY A 109 11.30 -30.04 -7.55
N GLY A 110 10.74 -29.57 -8.67
CA GLY A 110 10.72 -28.17 -9.06
C GLY A 110 9.69 -27.40 -8.26
N PHE A 111 10.16 -26.53 -7.36
CA PHE A 111 9.36 -25.44 -6.82
C PHE A 111 9.34 -24.30 -7.85
N ALA A 112 8.22 -23.62 -8.01
CA ALA A 112 8.23 -22.35 -8.73
C ALA A 112 8.91 -21.28 -7.86
N SER A 113 9.38 -20.22 -8.48
CA SER A 113 9.93 -19.06 -7.79
C SER A 113 9.17 -17.81 -8.21
N VAL A 114 8.99 -16.89 -7.26
CA VAL A 114 8.31 -15.62 -7.51
C VAL A 114 9.14 -14.49 -6.93
N ALA A 115 9.33 -13.44 -7.73
CA ALA A 115 9.98 -12.20 -7.33
C ALA A 115 9.46 -11.68 -6.00
N LEU A 116 10.38 -11.31 -5.10
CA LEU A 116 10.06 -10.60 -3.88
C LEU A 116 9.95 -9.11 -4.17
N GLY A 117 8.72 -8.65 -4.31
CA GLY A 117 8.41 -7.23 -4.40
C GLY A 117 8.58 -6.50 -3.08
N ALA A 118 8.66 -5.17 -3.16
CA ALA A 118 8.47 -4.32 -1.97
C ALA A 118 7.07 -4.59 -1.40
N LEU A 119 7.00 -4.98 -0.14
CA LEU A 119 5.75 -5.31 0.52
C LEU A 119 5.15 -4.03 1.10
N ALA A 120 4.14 -3.47 0.44
CA ALA A 120 3.44 -2.32 0.98
C ALA A 120 2.34 -2.81 1.93
N LEU A 121 2.54 -2.67 3.24
CA LEU A 121 1.58 -3.15 4.22
C LEU A 121 0.44 -2.16 4.44
N GLY A 122 -0.76 -2.58 4.07
CA GLY A 122 -2.01 -2.01 4.55
C GLY A 122 -2.22 -2.32 6.03
N THR A 123 -3.28 -1.75 6.59
CA THR A 123 -3.59 -1.90 8.02
C THR A 123 -3.87 -3.34 8.46
N VAL A 124 -4.25 -4.21 7.51
CA VAL A 124 -4.48 -5.64 7.75
C VAL A 124 -3.20 -6.47 7.56
N GLY A 125 -2.31 -6.06 6.65
CA GLY A 125 -1.04 -6.75 6.40
C GLY A 125 -0.10 -6.75 7.62
N TYR A 126 -0.21 -5.75 8.51
CA TYR A 126 0.57 -5.73 9.75
C TYR A 126 0.29 -6.94 10.66
N GLY A 127 -0.98 -7.38 10.74
CA GLY A 127 -1.36 -8.56 11.53
C GLY A 127 -0.71 -9.85 11.03
N LEU A 128 -0.59 -10.00 9.71
CA LEU A 128 0.08 -11.14 9.08
C LEU A 128 1.53 -11.28 9.55
N ILE A 129 2.27 -10.18 9.54
CA ILE A 129 3.68 -10.15 9.92
C ILE A 129 3.87 -10.39 11.41
N TYR A 130 3.05 -9.74 12.24
CA TYR A 130 3.15 -9.86 13.68
C TYR A 130 2.80 -11.28 14.17
N ASN A 131 1.79 -11.90 13.56
CA ASN A 131 1.27 -13.19 13.98
C ASN A 131 1.95 -14.40 13.33
N ASN A 132 2.81 -14.21 12.32
CA ASN A 132 3.55 -15.29 11.66
C ASN A 132 5.07 -15.16 11.89
N PRO A 133 5.66 -15.94 12.80
CA PRO A 133 7.10 -15.88 13.06
C PRO A 133 7.96 -16.42 11.91
N ASP A 134 7.39 -17.24 11.02
CA ASP A 134 8.12 -17.88 9.91
C ASP A 134 8.56 -16.84 8.86
N LEU A 135 7.87 -15.70 8.77
CA LEU A 135 8.23 -14.57 7.90
C LEU A 135 9.57 -13.89 8.25
N LYS A 136 10.12 -14.12 9.45
CA LYS A 136 11.40 -13.53 9.88
C LYS A 136 12.62 -14.26 9.34
N GLU A 137 12.44 -15.51 8.93
CA GLU A 137 13.50 -16.39 8.44
C GLU A 137 13.10 -17.05 7.12
N ALA A 138 12.38 -16.32 6.27
CA ALA A 138 11.96 -16.87 4.98
C ALA A 138 13.18 -17.15 4.10
N LEU A 139 13.20 -18.32 3.48
CA LEU A 139 14.22 -18.71 2.51
C LEU A 139 13.95 -17.99 1.19
N VAL A 140 14.97 -17.30 0.71
CA VAL A 140 14.94 -16.58 -0.56
C VAL A 140 16.14 -17.00 -1.40
N LEU A 141 15.99 -16.96 -2.71
CA LEU A 141 17.02 -17.27 -3.67
C LEU A 141 17.40 -16.00 -4.41
N ASP A 142 18.68 -15.83 -4.69
CA ASP A 142 19.15 -14.77 -5.58
C ASP A 142 19.23 -15.25 -7.04
N GLU A 143 19.72 -14.41 -7.95
CA GLU A 143 19.80 -14.74 -9.38
C GLU A 143 20.70 -15.95 -9.70
N TYR A 144 21.56 -16.35 -8.76
CA TYR A 144 22.44 -17.53 -8.86
C TYR A 144 21.88 -18.75 -8.11
N GLU A 145 20.59 -18.70 -7.71
CA GLU A 145 19.89 -19.71 -6.93
C GLU A 145 20.52 -20.00 -5.56
N ARG A 146 21.26 -19.03 -5.00
CA ARG A 146 21.91 -19.17 -3.69
C ARG A 146 20.89 -18.93 -2.58
N PRO A 147 20.76 -19.82 -1.57
CA PRO A 147 19.82 -19.64 -0.47
C PRO A 147 20.27 -18.60 0.55
N PHE A 148 19.35 -17.69 0.89
CA PHE A 148 19.50 -16.72 1.96
C PHE A 148 18.28 -16.75 2.88
N LYS A 149 18.49 -16.51 4.18
CA LYS A 149 17.38 -16.20 5.10
C LYS A 149 17.13 -14.70 5.06
N MET A 150 15.90 -14.31 4.76
CA MET A 150 15.47 -12.94 4.72
C MET A 150 14.32 -12.71 5.70
N ASP A 151 14.45 -11.62 6.45
CA ASP A 151 13.37 -11.12 7.26
C ASP A 151 12.41 -10.32 6.35
N LEU A 152 11.29 -10.93 6.00
CA LEU A 152 10.25 -10.28 5.21
C LEU A 152 9.43 -9.29 6.05
N SER A 153 9.62 -9.27 7.38
CA SER A 153 8.99 -8.29 8.28
C SER A 153 9.60 -6.89 8.20
N ILE A 154 10.85 -6.77 7.77
CA ILE A 154 11.57 -5.49 7.67
C ILE A 154 11.59 -4.90 6.25
N ARG A 155 11.21 -5.68 5.23
CA ARG A 155 11.08 -5.25 3.82
C ARG A 155 9.77 -4.51 3.54
N THR A 156 9.11 -4.05 4.59
CA THR A 156 7.79 -3.47 4.54
C THR A 156 7.87 -1.98 4.29
N SER A 157 7.30 -1.50 3.18
CA SER A 157 6.92 -0.10 3.07
C SER A 157 5.53 0.06 3.67
N ILE A 158 5.30 1.14 4.40
CA ILE A 158 3.95 1.53 4.80
C ILE A 158 3.51 2.52 3.71
N PRO A 159 2.50 2.21 2.89
CA PRO A 159 1.95 3.15 1.93
C PRO A 159 1.77 4.52 2.56
N ALA A 160 2.21 5.58 1.87
CA ALA A 160 2.11 6.95 2.38
C ALA A 160 0.66 7.39 2.68
N SER A 161 -0.36 6.66 2.19
CA SER A 161 -1.77 6.88 2.51
C SER A 161 -2.16 6.45 3.92
N ILE A 162 -1.35 5.65 4.60
CA ILE A 162 -1.60 5.17 5.96
C ILE A 162 -1.06 6.21 6.93
N ASN A 163 -1.88 6.60 7.90
CA ASN A 163 -1.67 7.74 8.80
C ASN A 163 -0.49 7.55 9.78
N SER A 164 0.73 7.47 9.25
CA SER A 164 1.96 7.60 10.02
C SER A 164 2.18 9.06 10.40
N THR A 165 2.86 9.31 11.52
CA THR A 165 3.29 10.67 11.93
C THR A 165 4.09 11.36 10.81
N LYS A 166 4.89 10.61 10.04
CA LYS A 166 5.64 11.09 8.86
C LYS A 166 4.70 11.54 7.73
N THR A 167 3.63 10.79 7.47
CA THR A 167 2.57 11.15 6.51
C THR A 167 1.84 12.41 6.94
N LEU A 168 1.49 12.54 8.23
CA LEU A 168 0.79 13.70 8.78
C LEU A 168 1.63 14.98 8.58
N ILE A 169 2.94 14.91 8.86
CA ILE A 169 3.89 16.01 8.63
C ILE A 169 4.00 16.34 7.12
N LYS A 170 4.07 15.34 6.24
CA LYS A 170 4.07 15.54 4.78
C LYS A 170 2.74 16.12 4.23
N LYS A 171 1.59 15.86 4.89
CA LYS A 171 0.28 16.45 4.54
C LYS A 171 0.19 17.96 4.87
N LEU A 172 1.06 18.49 5.74
CA LEU A 172 1.04 19.91 6.13
C LEU A 172 1.47 20.90 5.02
N GLY A 173 2.27 20.46 4.03
CA GLY A 173 2.89 21.32 3.00
C GLY A 173 2.22 21.32 1.62
N THR A 174 0.91 21.08 1.53
CA THR A 174 0.20 21.09 0.23
C THR A 174 -0.65 22.35 0.08
N GLU A 175 -0.39 23.14 -0.95
CA GLU A 175 -1.25 24.27 -1.33
C GLU A 175 -2.34 23.79 -2.29
N ASN A 176 -3.61 23.94 -1.87
CA ASN A 176 -4.77 23.75 -2.73
C ASN A 176 -5.25 25.13 -3.20
N THR A 177 -5.35 25.34 -4.51
CA THR A 177 -5.91 26.58 -5.06
C THR A 177 -7.20 26.28 -5.80
N SER A 178 -8.26 27.02 -5.45
CA SER A 178 -9.59 26.90 -6.08
C SER A 178 -9.93 28.17 -6.86
N GLN A 179 -10.41 28.02 -8.10
CA GLN A 179 -10.82 29.14 -8.96
C GLN A 179 -12.18 28.86 -9.61
N PRO A 180 -13.12 29.84 -9.62
CA PRO A 180 -14.35 29.71 -10.37
C PRO A 180 -14.06 29.81 -11.88
N ILE A 181 -14.48 28.79 -12.65
CA ILE A 181 -14.39 28.77 -14.11
C ILE A 181 -15.61 29.42 -14.74
N ILE A 182 -16.81 29.05 -14.26
CA ILE A 182 -18.08 29.58 -14.77
C ILE A 182 -18.94 29.95 -13.57
N LYS A 183 -19.48 31.17 -13.55
CA LYS A 183 -20.41 31.61 -12.52
C LYS A 183 -21.62 32.28 -13.15
N ARG A 184 -22.74 31.56 -13.17
CA ARG A 184 -24.07 32.02 -13.57
C ARG A 184 -25.02 31.91 -12.37
N SER A 185 -26.20 32.52 -12.46
CA SER A 185 -27.22 32.45 -11.40
C SER A 185 -27.72 31.03 -11.11
N ASP A 186 -27.67 30.16 -12.12
CA ASP A 186 -28.19 28.80 -12.13
C ASP A 186 -27.09 27.73 -12.18
N PHE A 187 -25.84 28.13 -12.40
CA PHE A 187 -24.74 27.20 -12.64
C PHE A 187 -23.42 27.77 -12.15
N ASN A 188 -22.71 27.02 -11.33
CA ASN A 188 -21.37 27.38 -10.89
C ASN A 188 -20.43 26.20 -11.14
N LEU A 189 -19.29 26.46 -11.78
CA LEU A 189 -18.22 25.50 -12.00
C LEU A 189 -16.95 26.04 -11.37
N THR A 190 -16.38 25.26 -10.45
CA THR A 190 -15.11 25.57 -9.77
C THR A 190 -14.09 24.50 -10.11
N ALA A 191 -12.86 24.90 -10.39
CA ALA A 191 -11.71 24.00 -10.44
C ALA A 191 -10.82 24.21 -9.21
N SER A 192 -10.50 23.13 -8.52
CA SER A 192 -9.44 23.07 -7.52
C SER A 192 -8.25 22.32 -8.11
N TYR A 193 -7.05 22.85 -7.92
CA TYR A 193 -5.82 22.18 -8.29
C TYR A 193 -4.86 22.12 -7.11
N LYS A 194 -4.15 20.99 -7.04
CA LYS A 194 -3.13 20.70 -6.04
C LYS A 194 -1.79 20.63 -6.73
N THR A 195 -0.87 21.51 -6.35
CA THR A 195 0.52 21.48 -6.82
C THR A 195 1.42 20.84 -5.75
N PRO A 196 2.51 20.16 -6.15
CA PRO A 196 3.55 19.77 -5.21
C PRO A 196 4.12 21.03 -4.56
N GLY A 197 3.90 21.22 -3.25
CA GLY A 197 4.41 22.37 -2.53
C GLY A 197 5.93 22.31 -2.42
N ASN A 198 6.62 23.44 -2.62
CA ASN A 198 8.07 23.59 -2.47
C ASN A 198 8.45 23.96 -1.01
N GLY A 199 7.73 23.41 -0.02
CA GLY A 199 7.84 23.82 1.38
C GLY A 199 9.09 23.27 2.04
N GLY A 200 10.02 24.16 2.42
CA GLY A 200 11.25 23.81 3.14
C GLY A 200 10.97 23.02 4.42
N SER A 201 11.49 21.80 4.46
CA SER A 201 11.39 20.88 5.60
C SER A 201 12.23 21.37 6.78
N TRP A 202 11.66 21.34 7.98
CA TRP A 202 12.46 21.37 9.21
C TRP A 202 13.06 19.97 9.39
N HIS A 203 14.35 19.83 9.09
CA HIS A 203 15.06 18.56 9.27
C HIS A 203 15.41 18.37 10.75
N LEU A 204 14.66 17.51 11.45
CA LEU A 204 15.22 16.78 12.59
C LEU A 204 16.03 15.63 12.00
N HIS A 205 17.34 15.63 12.29
CA HIS A 205 18.32 14.69 11.77
C HIS A 205 18.00 13.29 12.34
N ASP A 206 17.59 12.34 11.49
CA ASP A 206 17.50 10.94 11.88
C ASP A 206 17.82 10.02 10.69
N TRP A 207 18.47 8.90 11.01
CA TRP A 207 19.24 8.04 10.12
C TRP A 207 18.40 7.28 9.08
N ASP A 208 18.99 7.05 7.91
CA ASP A 208 18.45 6.34 6.74
C ASP A 208 17.77 4.99 7.05
N LEU A 209 16.45 4.96 6.91
CA LEU A 209 15.67 3.78 6.54
C LEU A 209 14.62 4.20 5.51
N ILE A 210 14.90 3.87 4.25
CA ILE A 210 14.03 3.88 3.06
C ILE A 210 13.24 5.19 2.88
N GLU A 211 13.86 6.15 2.20
CA GLU A 211 13.16 7.25 1.54
C GLU A 211 12.47 6.71 0.28
N GLU A 212 11.17 6.45 0.37
CA GLU A 212 10.33 6.52 -0.82
C GLU A 212 10.06 8.01 -1.08
N ASP A 213 10.68 8.53 -2.15
CA ASP A 213 10.40 9.84 -2.74
C ASP A 213 8.91 9.92 -3.06
N SER A 214 8.13 10.41 -2.10
CA SER A 214 6.68 10.53 -2.23
C SER A 214 6.38 11.77 -3.08
N TYR A 215 6.70 11.71 -4.37
CA TYR A 215 6.22 12.67 -5.35
C TYR A 215 4.69 12.69 -5.28
N LYS A 216 4.12 13.81 -4.80
CA LYS A 216 2.66 13.99 -4.82
C LYS A 216 2.29 14.36 -6.25
N PRO A 217 1.50 13.54 -6.97
CA PRO A 217 1.09 13.89 -8.32
C PRO A 217 0.25 15.17 -8.28
N ALA A 218 0.37 15.98 -9.34
CA ALA A 218 -0.54 17.11 -9.54
C ALA A 218 -1.98 16.57 -9.64
N GLY A 219 -2.92 17.25 -8.99
CA GLY A 219 -4.32 16.84 -8.94
C GLY A 219 -5.25 17.94 -9.39
N ILE A 220 -6.37 17.57 -10.00
CA ILE A 220 -7.45 18.48 -10.39
C ILE A 220 -8.79 17.95 -9.91
N LEU A 221 -9.65 18.85 -9.45
CA LEU A 221 -11.04 18.58 -9.10
C LEU A 221 -11.92 19.64 -9.75
N LEU A 222 -12.86 19.20 -10.57
CA LEU A 222 -13.93 20.02 -11.11
C LEU A 222 -15.18 19.79 -10.27
N LEU A 223 -15.79 20.86 -9.79
CA LEU A 223 -17.05 20.83 -9.04
C LEU A 223 -18.05 21.73 -9.73
N ALA A 224 -19.15 21.14 -10.18
CA ALA A 224 -20.28 21.84 -10.77
C ALA A 224 -21.48 21.81 -9.83
N THR A 225 -22.17 22.93 -9.69
CA THR A 225 -23.47 23.02 -9.02
C THR A 225 -24.50 23.57 -9.98
N LEU A 226 -25.63 22.87 -10.12
CA LEU A 226 -26.76 23.28 -10.96
C LEU A 226 -27.97 23.61 -10.07
N GLY A 227 -28.56 24.78 -10.29
CA GLY A 227 -29.53 25.37 -9.39
C GLY A 227 -28.97 25.53 -7.97
N ASP A 228 -29.84 25.41 -6.98
CA ASP A 228 -29.44 25.60 -5.58
C ASP A 228 -28.83 24.34 -4.94
N ASN A 229 -29.01 23.15 -5.52
CA ASN A 229 -28.79 21.90 -4.77
C ASN A 229 -28.19 20.73 -5.54
N GLU A 230 -28.20 20.66 -6.87
CA GLU A 230 -27.57 19.54 -7.58
C GLU A 230 -26.05 19.76 -7.66
N ARG A 231 -25.27 18.70 -7.43
CA ARG A 231 -23.82 18.76 -7.41
C ARG A 231 -23.24 17.64 -8.24
N TYR A 232 -22.20 17.97 -9.00
CA TYR A 232 -21.40 17.03 -9.78
C TYR A 232 -19.93 17.31 -9.50
N ALA A 233 -19.14 16.26 -9.41
CA ALA A 233 -17.70 16.40 -9.32
C ALA A 233 -17.01 15.37 -10.21
N SER A 234 -15.89 15.78 -10.79
CA SER A 234 -14.95 14.85 -11.40
C SER A 234 -13.54 15.34 -11.12
N GLY A 235 -12.65 14.41 -10.85
CA GLY A 235 -11.28 14.75 -10.49
C GLY A 235 -10.29 13.69 -10.89
N PHE A 236 -9.03 14.08 -10.88
CA PHE A 236 -7.89 13.21 -11.07
C PHE A 236 -6.84 13.52 -10.01
N ASN A 237 -6.36 12.51 -9.29
CA ASN A 237 -5.38 12.63 -8.20
C ASN A 237 -5.74 13.68 -7.14
N HIS A 238 -7.04 13.89 -6.96
CA HIS A 238 -7.61 14.79 -5.99
C HIS A 238 -8.88 14.15 -5.45
N GLY A 239 -8.82 13.66 -4.23
CA GLY A 239 -9.96 13.02 -3.58
C GLY A 239 -11.20 13.92 -3.55
N LEU A 240 -12.37 13.29 -3.47
CA LEU A 240 -13.69 13.94 -3.36
C LEU A 240 -13.98 14.45 -1.94
N SER A 241 -12.95 14.74 -1.14
CA SER A 241 -13.08 15.19 0.25
C SER A 241 -14.05 16.39 0.32
N GLY A 242 -15.15 16.27 1.06
CA GLY A 242 -16.16 17.32 1.18
C GLY A 242 -17.24 17.36 0.09
N PHE A 243 -17.21 16.51 -0.95
CA PHE A 243 -18.28 16.47 -1.96
C PHE A 243 -19.60 15.95 -1.38
N PHE A 244 -19.52 14.89 -0.58
CA PHE A 244 -20.67 14.25 0.06
C PHE A 244 -20.86 14.62 1.53
N ASP A 245 -19.81 15.14 2.17
CA ASP A 245 -19.88 15.51 3.58
C ASP A 245 -20.76 16.76 3.74
N ASN A 246 -21.94 16.60 4.31
CA ASN A 246 -22.81 17.73 4.61
C ASN A 246 -22.25 18.66 5.71
N ILE A 247 -21.20 18.23 6.41
CA ILE A 247 -20.41 19.12 7.28
C ILE A 247 -19.74 20.23 6.45
N SER A 248 -19.54 20.02 5.14
CA SER A 248 -19.05 21.02 4.17
C SER A 248 -20.17 21.86 3.53
N LYS A 249 -21.43 21.78 3.99
CA LYS A 249 -22.43 22.79 3.60
C LYS A 249 -21.93 24.16 4.05
N THR A 250 -21.98 25.10 3.12
CA THR A 250 -21.71 26.54 3.20
C THR A 250 -22.50 27.33 4.26
N ASN A 251 -23.12 26.65 5.23
CA ASN A 251 -23.82 27.24 6.36
C ASN A 251 -23.69 26.45 7.68
N SER A 252 -22.93 25.34 7.69
CA SER A 252 -22.47 24.71 8.94
C SER A 252 -21.35 25.57 9.51
N ARG A 253 -21.56 26.21 10.67
CA ARG A 253 -20.50 26.99 11.34
C ARG A 253 -19.26 26.14 11.69
N PHE A 254 -19.38 24.81 11.70
CA PHE A 254 -18.28 23.90 11.98
C PHE A 254 -17.82 23.26 10.67
N TYR A 255 -16.62 23.63 10.21
CA TYR A 255 -15.93 22.95 9.12
C TYR A 255 -15.02 21.87 9.74
N PRO A 256 -15.14 20.58 9.35
CA PRO A 256 -14.33 19.50 9.92
C PRO A 256 -12.95 19.38 9.26
N LEU A 257 -12.65 20.26 8.31
CA LEU A 257 -11.41 20.29 7.51
C LEU A 257 -10.15 20.61 8.32
N ALA A 258 -10.27 20.82 9.63
CA ALA A 258 -9.14 21.09 10.52
C ALA A 258 -8.47 19.80 11.03
N PHE A 259 -9.17 18.66 11.08
CA PHE A 259 -8.50 17.38 11.31
C PHE A 259 -7.71 16.99 10.06
N ARG A 260 -6.40 16.78 10.22
CA ARG A 260 -5.49 16.42 9.11
C ARG A 260 -5.40 14.91 8.91
N SER A 261 -5.78 14.14 9.92
CA SER A 261 -5.90 12.69 9.83
C SER A 261 -7.26 12.28 9.27
N ASP A 262 -7.34 11.07 8.70
CA ASP A 262 -8.54 10.63 8.02
C ASP A 262 -9.65 10.18 8.99
N ILE A 263 -9.67 10.68 10.24
CA ILE A 263 -10.61 10.28 11.30
C ILE A 263 -12.05 10.35 10.82
N PHE A 264 -12.41 11.34 9.98
CA PHE A 264 -13.77 11.57 9.51
C PHE A 264 -14.05 11.09 8.09
N HIS A 265 -13.08 10.43 7.43
CA HIS A 265 -13.36 9.76 6.17
C HIS A 265 -14.16 8.49 6.46
N LEU A 266 -15.42 8.50 6.05
CA LEU A 266 -16.39 7.41 6.24
C LEU A 266 -16.10 6.18 5.39
N SER A 267 -15.22 6.35 4.42
CA SER A 267 -14.83 5.31 3.50
C SER A 267 -13.38 4.88 3.77
N PRO A 268 -13.06 3.58 3.70
CA PRO A 268 -11.69 3.07 3.71
C PRO A 268 -10.95 3.40 2.41
N LEU A 269 -11.61 4.08 1.47
CA LEU A 269 -11.12 4.44 0.15
C LEU A 269 -10.12 5.60 0.15
N THR A 270 -9.37 5.77 1.24
CA THR A 270 -8.09 6.50 1.22
C THR A 270 -7.10 5.90 0.21
N PHE A 271 -7.33 4.66 -0.25
CA PHE A 271 -6.63 4.01 -1.37
C PHE A 271 -7.11 4.45 -2.75
N CYS A 272 -8.26 5.11 -2.78
CA CYS A 272 -8.86 5.71 -3.94
C CYS A 272 -8.72 7.23 -3.85
N GLU A 273 -7.54 7.79 -3.56
CA GLU A 273 -7.34 9.26 -3.63
C GLU A 273 -6.44 9.70 -4.81
N ASN A 274 -5.68 8.75 -5.38
CA ASN A 274 -4.70 8.98 -6.44
C ASN A 274 -5.12 8.30 -7.76
N GLY A 275 -6.31 8.61 -8.27
CA GLY A 275 -6.78 8.18 -9.58
C GLY A 275 -7.91 9.05 -10.11
N PHE A 276 -8.79 8.48 -10.93
CA PHE A 276 -9.96 9.17 -11.47
C PHE A 276 -11.17 9.07 -10.53
N TYR A 277 -11.94 10.16 -10.45
CA TYR A 277 -13.16 10.27 -9.65
C TYR A 277 -14.29 10.85 -10.47
N SER A 278 -15.50 10.34 -10.24
CA SER A 278 -16.73 10.98 -10.69
C SER A 278 -17.82 10.79 -9.65
N ALA A 279 -18.63 11.82 -9.45
CA ALA A 279 -19.62 11.85 -8.40
C ALA A 279 -20.80 12.76 -8.76
N ALA A 280 -21.99 12.37 -8.32
CA ALA A 280 -23.20 13.19 -8.44
C ALA A 280 -24.01 13.12 -7.14
N SER A 281 -24.66 14.22 -6.78
CA SER A 281 -25.53 14.33 -5.62
C SER A 281 -26.73 15.22 -5.92
N ILE A 282 -27.92 14.72 -5.57
CA ILE A 282 -29.20 15.39 -5.81
C ILE A 282 -29.97 15.57 -4.50
N PRO A 283 -30.72 16.68 -4.35
CA PRO A 283 -31.70 16.81 -3.27
C PRO A 283 -32.89 15.89 -3.55
N LEU A 284 -33.40 15.20 -2.53
CA LEU A 284 -34.62 14.39 -2.66
C LEU A 284 -35.83 15.10 -2.08
N GLN A 285 -35.66 15.68 -0.88
CA GLN A 285 -36.65 16.40 -0.09
C GLN A 285 -35.92 17.48 0.72
N PRO A 286 -36.61 18.41 1.39
CA PRO A 286 -35.96 19.26 2.38
C PRO A 286 -35.14 18.40 3.35
N HIS A 287 -33.89 18.80 3.60
CA HIS A 287 -32.93 18.10 4.46
C HIS A 287 -32.37 16.78 3.93
N TRP A 288 -32.94 16.16 2.90
CA TRP A 288 -32.48 14.90 2.34
C TRP A 288 -31.69 15.09 1.05
N ARG A 289 -30.57 14.38 0.95
CA ARG A 289 -29.78 14.25 -0.28
C ARG A 289 -29.42 12.80 -0.51
N ALA A 290 -29.26 12.44 -1.77
CA ALA A 290 -28.68 11.16 -2.16
C ALA A 290 -27.69 11.38 -3.28
N GLY A 291 -26.85 10.40 -3.50
CA GLY A 291 -26.07 10.34 -4.72
C GLY A 291 -25.06 9.22 -4.71
N PHE A 292 -24.14 9.29 -5.65
CA PHE A 292 -23.21 8.21 -5.92
C PHE A 292 -21.84 8.76 -6.28
N SER A 293 -20.79 7.99 -6.02
CA SER A 293 -19.49 8.18 -6.65
C SER A 293 -18.94 6.89 -7.18
N VAL A 294 -18.09 7.03 -8.19
CA VAL A 294 -17.22 5.98 -8.68
C VAL A 294 -15.79 6.49 -8.70
N SER A 295 -14.85 5.57 -8.52
CA SER A 295 -13.43 5.86 -8.70
C SER A 295 -12.71 4.72 -9.36
N SER A 296 -11.61 5.05 -10.02
CA SER A 296 -10.66 4.07 -10.54
C SER A 296 -9.25 4.57 -10.24
N VAL A 297 -8.41 3.73 -9.66
CA VAL A 297 -7.00 3.99 -9.41
C VAL A 297 -6.17 2.94 -10.13
N ASP A 298 -5.20 3.41 -10.90
CA ASP A 298 -4.11 2.60 -11.42
C ASP A 298 -2.82 3.42 -11.29
N GLN A 299 -1.85 2.90 -10.54
CA GLN A 299 -0.58 3.59 -10.34
C GLN A 299 0.47 3.26 -11.40
N GLU A 300 0.22 2.29 -12.30
CA GLU A 300 1.16 1.84 -13.34
C GLU A 300 2.59 1.52 -12.81
N LYS A 301 2.69 1.19 -11.52
CA LYS A 301 3.95 0.84 -10.84
C LYS A 301 3.99 -0.65 -10.55
N THR A 302 5.17 -1.23 -10.59
CA THR A 302 5.42 -2.56 -10.06
C THR A 302 5.01 -2.57 -8.58
N PHE A 303 4.01 -3.39 -8.22
CA PHE A 303 3.43 -3.45 -6.87
C PHE A 303 2.64 -2.18 -6.47
N GLY A 304 2.16 -1.41 -7.44
CA GLY A 304 1.30 -0.25 -7.21
C GLY A 304 -0.15 -0.62 -6.88
N LEU A 305 -0.88 0.36 -6.34
CA LEU A 305 -2.32 0.20 -6.10
C LEU A 305 -3.11 0.20 -7.41
N LYS A 306 -4.00 -0.77 -7.55
CA LYS A 306 -4.99 -0.88 -8.62
C LYS A 306 -6.34 -1.27 -8.03
N ASN A 307 -7.32 -0.39 -8.16
CA ASN A 307 -8.65 -0.59 -7.59
C ASN A 307 -9.75 0.19 -8.31
N ASP A 308 -10.97 -0.31 -8.19
CA ASP A 308 -12.20 0.36 -8.60
C ASP A 308 -13.16 0.43 -7.42
N SER A 309 -13.87 1.53 -7.28
CA SER A 309 -14.88 1.67 -6.22
C SER A 309 -16.18 2.27 -6.72
N ALA A 310 -17.27 1.89 -6.06
CA ALA A 310 -18.58 2.48 -6.23
C ALA A 310 -19.21 2.71 -4.87
N ILE A 311 -19.76 3.90 -4.68
CA ILE A 311 -20.35 4.34 -3.42
C ILE A 311 -21.73 4.89 -3.70
N LEU A 312 -22.68 4.50 -2.87
CA LEU A 312 -23.96 5.16 -2.72
C LEU A 312 -23.99 5.86 -1.36
N HIS A 313 -24.42 7.11 -1.31
CA HIS A 313 -24.60 7.84 -0.05
C HIS A 313 -26.02 8.41 0.04
N THR A 314 -26.52 8.47 1.27
CA THR A 314 -27.73 9.19 1.62
C THR A 314 -27.48 10.01 2.86
N ASN A 315 -28.00 11.23 2.85
CA ASN A 315 -27.70 12.20 3.86
C ASN A 315 -28.98 12.88 4.32
N TYR A 316 -29.10 13.04 5.64
CA TYR A 316 -30.13 13.82 6.30
C TYR A 316 -29.48 14.89 7.18
N ASP A 317 -29.91 16.14 7.07
CA ASP A 317 -29.34 17.24 7.84
C ASP A 317 -30.40 18.21 8.35
N ARG A 318 -30.47 18.34 9.68
CA ARG A 318 -31.43 19.18 10.39
C ARG A 318 -30.74 19.91 11.54
N GLY A 319 -30.12 21.05 11.25
CA GLY A 319 -29.78 22.13 12.21
C GLY A 319 -29.00 21.72 13.46
N TRP A 320 -29.64 21.03 14.39
CA TRP A 320 -29.04 20.45 15.60
C TRP A 320 -28.42 19.06 15.37
N TRP A 321 -28.76 18.33 14.30
CA TRP A 321 -28.12 17.06 13.97
C TRP A 321 -28.10 16.76 12.46
N GLY A 322 -27.19 15.89 12.05
CA GLY A 322 -27.15 15.30 10.72
C GLY A 322 -26.68 13.84 10.78
N LEU A 323 -27.13 13.05 9.81
CA LEU A 323 -26.78 11.66 9.62
C LEU A 323 -26.39 11.45 8.15
N ASP A 324 -25.26 10.79 7.95
CA ASP A 324 -24.79 10.30 6.67
C ASP A 324 -24.71 8.78 6.72
N VAL A 325 -25.22 8.13 5.68
CA VAL A 325 -25.15 6.68 5.50
C VAL A 325 -24.53 6.40 4.15
N GLN A 326 -23.47 5.60 4.16
CA GLN A 326 -22.69 5.23 2.99
C GLN A 326 -22.75 3.72 2.79
N LEU A 327 -22.98 3.28 1.55
CA LEU A 327 -22.80 1.91 1.11
C LEU A 327 -21.70 1.90 0.06
N GLY A 328 -20.67 1.08 0.26
CA GLY A 328 -19.48 1.06 -0.59
C GLY A 328 -19.14 -0.33 -1.11
N LEU A 329 -18.76 -0.38 -2.37
CA LEU A 329 -18.12 -1.51 -3.03
C LEU A 329 -16.70 -1.10 -3.41
N LEU A 330 -15.74 -1.97 -3.17
CA LEU A 330 -14.34 -1.81 -3.56
C LEU A 330 -13.86 -3.13 -4.15
N LYS A 331 -13.32 -3.06 -5.35
CA LYS A 331 -12.60 -4.15 -5.98
C LYS A 331 -11.13 -3.75 -6.07
N GLU A 332 -10.24 -4.61 -5.60
CA GLU A 332 -8.80 -4.41 -5.75
C GLU A 332 -8.20 -5.56 -6.54
N ASP A 333 -7.27 -5.24 -7.44
CA ASP A 333 -6.58 -6.18 -8.32
C ASP A 333 -5.13 -6.32 -7.82
N GLY A 334 -4.71 -7.54 -7.46
CA GLY A 334 -3.41 -7.79 -6.84
C GLY A 334 -3.27 -7.37 -5.37
N ASN A 335 -4.22 -6.60 -4.84
CA ASN A 335 -4.07 -5.87 -3.57
C ASN A 335 -5.09 -6.32 -2.52
N LEU A 336 -4.71 -6.14 -1.24
CA LEU A 336 -5.56 -6.44 -0.09
C LEU A 336 -5.68 -5.25 0.85
N LEU A 337 -6.81 -4.55 0.80
CA LEU A 337 -7.17 -3.41 1.65
C LEU A 337 -6.09 -2.33 1.66
N GLY A 338 -5.69 -1.94 0.45
CA GLY A 338 -4.62 -0.96 0.23
C GLY A 338 -3.22 -1.43 0.61
N SER A 339 -3.06 -2.71 0.96
CA SER A 339 -1.76 -3.35 0.93
C SER A 339 -1.40 -3.55 -0.54
N ALA A 340 -0.38 -2.83 -0.99
CA ALA A 340 0.17 -3.05 -2.31
C ALA A 340 1.10 -4.25 -2.22
N SER A 341 0.76 -5.32 -2.91
CA SER A 341 1.56 -6.54 -2.92
C SER A 341 1.52 -7.13 -4.32
N GLY A 342 2.65 -7.19 -4.99
CA GLY A 342 2.85 -8.23 -6.00
C GLY A 342 3.94 -9.17 -5.55
N GLY A 343 4.11 -10.25 -6.32
CA GLY A 343 5.02 -11.30 -5.94
C GLY A 343 4.40 -12.27 -4.93
N ALA A 344 5.22 -12.89 -4.10
CA ALA A 344 4.82 -14.09 -3.36
C ALA A 344 3.86 -13.90 -2.18
N LEU A 345 3.49 -12.67 -1.85
CA LEU A 345 2.48 -12.36 -0.82
C LEU A 345 1.21 -11.74 -1.40
N SER A 346 1.12 -11.70 -2.73
CA SER A 346 -0.01 -11.10 -3.43
C SER A 346 -1.22 -11.99 -3.48
N VAL A 347 -2.34 -11.34 -3.72
CA VAL A 347 -3.64 -11.96 -3.95
C VAL A 347 -4.03 -11.76 -5.42
N ASP A 348 -5.02 -12.50 -5.92
CA ASP A 348 -5.47 -12.31 -7.30
C ASP A 348 -6.36 -11.07 -7.39
N ALA A 349 -7.43 -11.06 -6.61
CA ALA A 349 -8.32 -9.93 -6.47
C ALA A 349 -8.99 -9.94 -5.08
N THR A 350 -9.50 -8.78 -4.67
CA THR A 350 -10.31 -8.67 -3.46
C THR A 350 -11.57 -7.87 -3.69
N ASP A 351 -12.65 -8.29 -3.06
CA ASP A 351 -13.96 -7.63 -3.12
C ASP A 351 -14.39 -7.25 -1.71
N THR A 352 -14.57 -5.95 -1.46
CA THR A 352 -15.02 -5.41 -0.18
C THR A 352 -16.40 -4.79 -0.32
N LEU A 353 -17.36 -5.30 0.45
CA LEU A 353 -18.65 -4.66 0.68
C LEU A 353 -18.62 -3.95 2.02
N SER A 354 -19.15 -2.72 2.08
CA SER A 354 -19.04 -1.91 3.28
C SER A 354 -20.22 -1.00 3.55
N VAL A 355 -20.35 -0.63 4.83
CA VAL A 355 -21.29 0.37 5.32
C VAL A 355 -20.55 1.38 6.21
N GLY A 356 -20.80 2.66 5.95
CA GLY A 356 -20.31 3.78 6.73
C GLY A 356 -21.48 4.58 7.31
N LEU A 357 -21.31 5.08 8.53
CA LEU A 357 -22.26 5.93 9.23
C LEU A 357 -21.51 7.14 9.79
N ALA A 358 -22.00 8.35 9.51
CA ALA A 358 -21.49 9.60 10.09
C ALA A 358 -22.61 10.34 10.77
N ASN A 359 -22.31 10.95 11.89
CA ASN A 359 -23.24 11.77 12.62
C ASN A 359 -22.57 13.09 13.01
N GLN A 360 -23.35 14.14 12.94
CA GLN A 360 -23.02 15.45 13.49
C GLN A 360 -24.11 15.82 14.49
N PHE A 361 -23.70 16.26 15.67
CA PHE A 361 -24.59 16.81 16.70
C PHE A 361 -24.10 18.20 17.06
N ASN A 362 -24.86 19.23 16.70
CA ASN A 362 -24.56 20.60 17.08
C ASN A 362 -25.15 20.84 18.47
N LEU A 363 -24.28 20.84 19.49
CA LEU A 363 -24.68 21.00 20.90
C LEU A 363 -25.22 22.40 21.15
N ASN A 364 -24.58 23.40 20.56
CA ASN A 364 -24.99 24.79 20.55
C ASN A 364 -24.36 25.51 19.33
N GLN A 365 -24.24 26.83 19.38
CA GLN A 365 -23.66 27.61 18.27
C GLN A 365 -22.13 27.49 18.18
N ASP A 366 -21.48 27.04 19.25
CA ASP A 366 -20.03 27.10 19.45
C ASP A 366 -19.40 25.70 19.59
N TRP A 367 -20.20 24.66 19.79
CA TRP A 367 -19.76 23.28 19.96
C TRP A 367 -20.54 22.27 19.13
N ALA A 368 -19.81 21.33 18.53
CA ALA A 368 -20.36 20.19 17.81
C ALA A 368 -19.62 18.89 18.16
N ILE A 369 -20.34 17.77 18.15
CA ILE A 369 -19.78 16.42 18.21
C ILE A 369 -19.89 15.80 16.83
N LEU A 370 -18.80 15.21 16.34
CA LEU A 370 -18.83 14.35 15.17
C LEU A 370 -18.56 12.92 15.59
N ALA A 371 -19.27 11.97 15.02
CA ALA A 371 -19.04 10.56 15.25
C ALA A 371 -19.15 9.80 13.93
N ASN A 372 -18.27 8.83 13.73
CA ASN A 372 -18.36 7.92 12.59
C ASN A 372 -18.09 6.48 12.98
N TYR A 373 -18.67 5.58 12.20
CA TYR A 373 -18.47 4.16 12.29
C TYR A 373 -18.46 3.55 10.89
N PHE A 374 -17.55 2.63 10.66
CA PHE A 374 -17.42 1.91 9.41
C PHE A 374 -17.25 0.42 9.69
N GLU A 375 -17.95 -0.42 8.92
CA GLU A 375 -17.76 -1.86 8.90
C GLU A 375 -17.70 -2.35 7.45
N GLY A 376 -16.77 -3.25 7.16
CA GLY A 376 -16.62 -3.89 5.86
C GLY A 376 -16.43 -5.39 5.97
N VAL A 377 -16.80 -6.09 4.90
CA VAL A 377 -16.48 -7.51 4.70
C VAL A 377 -15.73 -7.65 3.38
N THR A 378 -14.52 -8.21 3.45
CA THR A 378 -13.65 -8.42 2.31
C THR A 378 -13.55 -9.91 2.00
N ARG A 379 -13.72 -10.26 0.73
CA ARG A 379 -13.42 -11.57 0.17
C ARG A 379 -12.12 -11.46 -0.61
N VAL A 380 -11.33 -12.52 -0.55
CA VAL A 380 -10.02 -12.59 -1.18
C VAL A 380 -10.04 -13.77 -2.12
N ASN A 381 -9.64 -13.52 -3.37
CA ASN A 381 -9.36 -14.57 -4.33
C ASN A 381 -7.87 -14.87 -4.25
N ASP A 382 -7.55 -16.13 -4.01
CA ASP A 382 -6.18 -16.57 -3.86
C ASP A 382 -5.44 -16.45 -5.19
N ARG A 383 -4.21 -15.95 -5.13
CA ARG A 383 -3.33 -15.97 -6.29
C ARG A 383 -2.70 -17.35 -6.41
N ARG A 384 -2.64 -17.87 -7.64
CA ARG A 384 -1.73 -18.98 -7.95
C ARG A 384 -0.32 -18.55 -7.55
N ASN A 385 0.45 -19.48 -7.01
CA ASN A 385 1.86 -19.22 -6.74
C ASN A 385 2.09 -18.10 -5.70
N SER A 386 1.29 -18.08 -4.63
CA SER A 386 1.44 -17.20 -3.47
C SER A 386 1.69 -18.00 -2.20
N MET A 387 2.52 -17.47 -1.32
CA MET A 387 2.73 -17.97 0.04
C MET A 387 1.47 -17.78 0.89
N ALA A 388 0.63 -16.80 0.56
CA ALA A 388 -0.63 -16.53 1.24
C ALA A 388 -1.81 -17.08 0.42
N HIS A 389 -2.59 -17.98 1.02
CA HIS A 389 -3.75 -18.62 0.40
C HIS A 389 -4.79 -19.04 1.46
N ASP A 390 -5.92 -19.58 1.02
CA ASP A 390 -7.02 -20.08 1.85
C ASP A 390 -7.47 -19.03 2.89
N PHE A 391 -7.73 -17.83 2.38
CA PHE A 391 -8.20 -16.71 3.18
C PHE A 391 -9.65 -16.95 3.62
N SER A 392 -9.92 -16.77 4.91
CA SER A 392 -11.30 -16.62 5.38
C SER A 392 -11.82 -15.21 5.05
N LYS A 393 -13.14 -15.04 5.13
CA LYS A 393 -13.77 -13.72 4.97
C LYS A 393 -13.25 -12.76 6.04
N LEU A 394 -12.69 -11.64 5.61
CA LEU A 394 -12.17 -10.63 6.51
C LEU A 394 -13.29 -9.70 6.92
N ARG A 395 -13.40 -9.41 8.22
CA ARG A 395 -14.28 -8.35 8.71
C ARG A 395 -13.42 -7.22 9.22
N ILE A 396 -13.68 -6.01 8.75
CA ILE A 396 -12.89 -4.82 9.07
C ILE A 396 -13.77 -3.75 9.68
N ASN A 397 -13.20 -2.92 10.56
CA ASN A 397 -13.90 -1.77 11.09
C ASN A 397 -12.98 -0.57 11.37
N LYS A 398 -13.62 0.59 11.46
CA LYS A 398 -13.01 1.88 11.83
C LYS A 398 -14.08 2.69 12.58
N TRP A 399 -13.66 3.54 13.50
CA TRP A 399 -14.56 4.49 14.15
C TRP A 399 -13.80 5.71 14.64
N GLY A 400 -14.52 6.81 14.81
CA GLY A 400 -13.97 8.06 15.31
C GLY A 400 -15.03 8.90 15.99
N VAL A 401 -14.62 9.64 17.01
CA VAL A 401 -15.44 10.64 17.71
C VAL A 401 -14.60 11.89 17.89
N SER A 402 -15.17 13.06 17.63
CA SER A 402 -14.55 14.34 17.97
C SER A 402 -15.52 15.30 18.64
N LEU A 403 -14.91 16.20 19.41
CA LEU A 403 -15.51 17.43 19.86
C LEU A 403 -14.83 18.58 19.12
N LEU A 404 -15.64 19.45 18.54
CA LEU A 404 -15.24 20.65 17.83
C LEU A 404 -15.80 21.88 18.53
N GLY A 405 -14.94 22.86 18.76
CA GLY A 405 -15.29 24.18 19.28
C GLY A 405 -14.92 25.26 18.27
N ARG A 406 -15.68 26.35 18.22
CA ARG A 406 -15.40 27.51 17.37
C ARG A 406 -15.70 28.80 18.12
N ASP A 407 -14.97 29.86 17.79
CA ASP A 407 -15.13 31.19 18.37
C ASP A 407 -14.96 31.15 19.91
N ILE A 408 -14.01 30.34 20.40
CA ILE A 408 -13.79 30.01 21.82
C ILE A 408 -12.94 31.08 22.52
N ALA A 409 -11.80 31.43 21.93
CA ALA A 409 -10.89 32.46 22.42
C ALA A 409 -10.94 33.71 21.53
N ASP A 410 -10.95 33.53 20.20
CA ASP A 410 -11.04 34.61 19.22
C ASP A 410 -12.06 34.30 18.12
N VAL A 411 -12.68 35.34 17.55
CA VAL A 411 -13.61 35.17 16.43
C VAL A 411 -12.88 34.55 15.24
N GLY A 412 -13.34 33.39 14.80
CA GLY A 412 -12.79 32.60 13.71
C GLY A 412 -11.86 31.46 14.15
N ASP A 413 -11.53 31.33 15.44
CA ASP A 413 -10.73 30.20 15.93
C ASP A 413 -11.51 28.88 15.87
N VAL A 414 -10.80 27.76 15.79
CA VAL A 414 -11.41 26.43 15.81
C VAL A 414 -10.54 25.51 16.64
N VAL A 415 -11.09 24.95 17.71
CA VAL A 415 -10.43 23.93 18.52
C VAL A 415 -11.04 22.57 18.25
N GLY A 416 -10.23 21.52 18.23
CA GLY A 416 -10.73 20.17 18.06
C GLY A 416 -9.94 19.15 18.87
N ILE A 417 -10.67 18.18 19.42
CA ILE A 417 -10.09 16.94 19.94
C ILE A 417 -10.81 15.77 19.31
N GLY A 418 -10.04 14.86 18.72
CA GLY A 418 -10.51 13.65 18.07
C GLY A 418 -9.91 12.42 18.74
N TRP A 419 -10.73 11.40 18.94
CA TRP A 419 -10.32 10.06 19.34
C TRP A 419 -10.85 9.05 18.34
N SER A 420 -9.98 8.19 17.83
CA SER A 420 -10.36 7.25 16.78
C SER A 420 -9.58 5.96 16.84
N GLN A 421 -10.10 4.97 16.13
CA GLN A 421 -9.40 3.77 15.79
C GLN A 421 -9.23 3.72 14.26
N PRO A 422 -8.00 3.57 13.76
CA PRO A 422 -7.77 3.29 12.34
C PRO A 422 -8.49 2.01 11.86
N LEU A 423 -8.52 1.84 10.54
CA LEU A 423 -9.06 0.63 9.92
C LEU A 423 -8.29 -0.60 10.41
N ARG A 424 -8.98 -1.63 10.90
CA ARG A 424 -8.34 -2.89 11.30
C ARG A 424 -9.21 -4.10 10.98
N ALA A 425 -8.61 -5.29 10.95
CA ALA A 425 -9.34 -6.55 10.97
C ALA A 425 -9.90 -6.87 12.36
N LYS A 426 -11.19 -7.20 12.43
CA LYS A 426 -11.88 -7.76 13.60
C LYS A 426 -11.89 -9.29 13.60
N SER A 427 -11.89 -9.87 12.42
CA SER A 427 -11.80 -11.31 12.19
C SER A 427 -11.24 -11.57 10.80
N GLY A 428 -10.65 -12.74 10.62
CA GLY A 428 -10.03 -13.13 9.36
C GLY A 428 -8.68 -13.78 9.61
N ASP A 429 -8.37 -14.76 8.81
CA ASP A 429 -7.14 -15.53 8.83
C ASP A 429 -6.85 -16.06 7.43
N LEU A 430 -5.62 -16.54 7.25
CA LEU A 430 -5.15 -17.15 6.00
C LEU A 430 -4.23 -18.32 6.32
N THR A 431 -4.02 -19.21 5.36
CA THR A 431 -2.96 -20.20 5.41
C THR A 431 -1.71 -19.63 4.76
N MET A 432 -0.63 -19.60 5.53
CA MET A 432 0.67 -19.10 5.10
C MET A 432 1.61 -20.26 4.88
N THR A 433 2.20 -20.40 3.70
CA THR A 433 3.19 -21.43 3.36
C THR A 433 4.52 -20.75 3.06
N VAL A 434 5.45 -20.81 4.02
CA VAL A 434 6.72 -20.08 3.97
C VAL A 434 7.86 -21.07 3.72
N PRO A 435 8.68 -20.88 2.67
CA PRO A 435 9.91 -21.67 2.53
C PRO A 435 10.87 -21.25 3.65
N THR A 436 11.47 -22.20 4.34
CA THR A 436 12.26 -21.93 5.56
C THR A 436 13.69 -22.43 5.44
N GLU A 437 13.89 -23.62 4.86
CA GLU A 437 15.20 -24.25 4.78
C GLU A 437 15.38 -25.05 3.50
N LEU A 438 16.65 -25.24 3.11
CA LEU A 438 17.06 -26.18 2.08
C LEU A 438 17.52 -27.46 2.79
N ASN A 439 16.91 -28.59 2.46
CA ASN A 439 17.29 -29.88 3.03
C ASN A 439 18.59 -30.42 2.40
N ALA A 440 19.17 -31.46 3.02
CA ALA A 440 20.43 -32.06 2.56
C ALA A 440 20.37 -32.68 1.14
N ALA A 441 19.18 -32.89 0.59
CA ALA A 441 18.96 -33.38 -0.76
C ALA A 441 18.73 -32.25 -1.79
N GLY A 442 18.80 -30.98 -1.38
CA GLY A 442 18.56 -29.82 -2.24
C GLY A 442 17.08 -29.47 -2.46
N GLY A 443 16.16 -30.09 -1.71
CA GLY A 443 14.74 -29.73 -1.70
C GLY A 443 14.42 -28.64 -0.68
N ILE A 444 13.34 -27.91 -0.90
CA ILE A 444 12.92 -26.83 -0.01
C ILE A 444 11.88 -27.32 0.99
N GLU A 445 12.12 -27.00 2.26
CA GLU A 445 11.19 -27.24 3.35
C GLU A 445 10.30 -26.02 3.56
N PHE A 446 8.99 -26.27 3.59
CA PHE A 446 7.96 -25.26 3.78
C PHE A 446 7.32 -25.42 5.16
N ASN A 447 7.14 -24.32 5.87
CA ASN A 447 6.29 -24.29 7.05
C ASN A 447 4.91 -23.72 6.67
N THR A 448 3.87 -24.50 6.91
CA THR A 448 2.48 -24.09 6.64
C THR A 448 1.75 -23.80 7.94
N ARG A 449 1.23 -22.58 8.08
CA ARG A 449 0.58 -22.11 9.30
C ARG A 449 -0.68 -21.30 9.00
N ARG A 450 -1.79 -21.63 9.68
CA ARG A 450 -2.95 -20.74 9.74
C ARG A 450 -2.60 -19.50 10.59
N THR A 451 -2.65 -18.33 9.97
CA THR A 451 -2.25 -17.06 10.58
C THR A 451 -3.45 -16.14 10.70
N SER A 452 -3.70 -15.65 11.91
CA SER A 452 -4.70 -14.61 12.15
C SER A 452 -4.25 -13.28 11.55
N LEU A 453 -5.17 -12.57 10.91
CA LEU A 453 -4.97 -11.19 10.45
C LEU A 453 -5.40 -10.15 11.48
N VAL A 454 -5.97 -10.59 12.61
CA VAL A 454 -6.37 -9.72 13.71
C VAL A 454 -5.15 -9.39 14.55
N THR A 455 -4.93 -8.11 14.83
CA THR A 455 -3.89 -7.65 15.75
C THR A 455 -4.38 -7.71 17.19
N ASP A 456 -3.54 -8.21 18.11
CA ASP A 456 -3.88 -8.27 19.54
C ASP A 456 -3.91 -6.88 20.21
N GLY A 457 -3.18 -5.91 19.63
CA GLY A 457 -3.14 -4.52 20.07
C GLY A 457 -4.23 -3.65 19.45
N ARG A 458 -4.91 -2.85 20.27
CA ARG A 458 -5.80 -1.78 19.78
C ARG A 458 -5.00 -0.50 19.55
N GLU A 459 -4.77 -0.16 18.29
CA GLU A 459 -4.28 1.16 17.94
C GLU A 459 -5.41 2.18 18.09
N ASN A 460 -5.14 3.27 18.80
CA ASN A 460 -6.04 4.41 18.89
C ASN A 460 -5.25 5.68 18.61
N LEU A 461 -5.81 6.57 17.81
CA LEU A 461 -5.24 7.87 17.50
C LEU A 461 -6.00 8.94 18.28
N ILE A 462 -5.23 9.85 18.90
CA ILE A 462 -5.74 11.08 19.47
C ILE A 462 -5.14 12.24 18.67
N GLU A 463 -6.00 13.09 18.12
CA GLU A 463 -5.59 14.31 17.41
C GLU A 463 -6.17 15.52 18.13
N ILE A 464 -5.33 16.54 18.34
CA ILE A 464 -5.72 17.81 18.94
C ILE A 464 -5.20 18.92 18.03
N PHE A 465 -6.03 19.91 17.76
CA PHE A 465 -5.65 21.11 17.03
C PHE A 465 -6.31 22.36 17.62
N TYR A 466 -5.72 23.50 17.32
CA TYR A 466 -6.24 24.85 17.57
C TYR A 466 -5.84 25.75 16.40
#